data_AF-A0A061EAS8-F1
#
_entry.id   AF-A0A061EAS8-F1
#
_cell.length_a   1.000
_cell.length_b   1.000
_cell.length_c   1.000
_cell.angle_alpha   90.00
_cell.angle_beta   90.00
_cell.angle_gamma   90.00
#
_symmetry.space_group_name_H-M   'P 1'
#
loop_
_entity.id
_entity.type
_entity.pdbx_description
1 polymer ?
#
loop_
_entity_poly.entity_id
_entity_poly.type
_entity_poly.pdbx_seq_one_letter_code
_entity_poly.pdbx_strand_id
1 'polypeptide(L)'
;MRELRLIFLPSLLILATLEEAASHGDQPLSKIAVQKATFSLNHQAYIKVSPTVLGLKGQNADWVTVEFSSPNPSVDDWIGVFSPSNFSASSCPAPADNPWVSPPLLCSAPIKYQYANYSTPKYKDTGKGSLKLQLINQRSDFSLVLFSGGLLNPKVVAVSAKVAFSNPNAPVYPRLAQGKVWNEMTVTWTSGYGIGEAVPFVEWSWKGGLPIHSPAGTLTFDSNSMCGEPAMTVGWRDPGFIHTSFLKELWPNTLYTYRLGHVLSDGTYVWSQQYSFKAPPYPGQNSLQRVVIFGDMGKDEADGSNEYNDFQHGALNTTKQLIRDLNNIDIVFHIGDICYANGYLSQWDQFTAQVEPIASTVPYMIASGNHERDWPGSGSFYGTKDSGGECGVLAETMFYIPAENRAKF
;
A
#
# COMPACT_ATOMS: atom_id res chain seq x y z
N MET A 1 2.55 -49.53 -63.02
CA MET A 1 1.91 -50.30 -61.94
C MET A 1 2.28 -49.61 -60.64
N ARG A 2 1.31 -48.90 -60.01
CA ARG A 2 0.60 -49.39 -58.81
C ARG A 2 1.61 -49.59 -57.66
N GLU A 3 1.64 -48.86 -56.55
CA GLU A 3 0.62 -48.54 -55.52
C GLU A 3 1.42 -47.76 -54.43
N LEU A 4 1.02 -46.60 -53.94
CA LEU A 4 0.08 -46.32 -52.84
C LEU A 4 0.81 -45.56 -51.71
N ARG A 5 0.16 -44.46 -51.35
CA ARG A 5 0.48 -43.42 -50.36
C ARG A 5 0.87 -43.94 -48.97
N LEU A 6 1.76 -43.20 -48.30
CA LEU A 6 1.60 -42.84 -46.89
C LEU A 6 2.07 -41.39 -46.70
N ILE A 7 1.11 -40.52 -46.40
CA ILE A 7 1.31 -39.13 -46.02
C ILE A 7 1.54 -39.13 -44.51
N PHE A 8 2.73 -38.75 -44.05
CA PHE A 8 2.97 -38.43 -42.65
C PHE A 8 2.69 -36.93 -42.44
N LEU A 9 1.56 -36.61 -41.81
CA LEU A 9 1.36 -35.32 -41.15
C LEU A 9 2.01 -35.40 -39.75
N PRO A 10 2.83 -34.44 -39.32
CA PRO A 10 3.07 -34.23 -37.90
C PRO A 10 1.90 -33.42 -37.34
N SER A 11 0.98 -34.08 -36.64
CA SER A 11 0.04 -33.44 -35.72
C SER A 11 0.82 -32.89 -34.53
N LEU A 12 1.01 -31.57 -34.49
CA LEU A 12 1.53 -30.85 -33.34
C LEU A 12 0.46 -30.89 -32.24
N LEU A 13 0.56 -31.83 -31.29
CA LEU A 13 -0.18 -31.75 -30.03
C LEU A 13 0.49 -30.67 -29.17
N ILE A 14 -0.13 -29.50 -29.09
CA ILE A 14 0.13 -28.54 -28.03
C ILE A 14 -0.56 -29.09 -26.78
N LEU A 15 0.20 -29.79 -25.93
CA LEU A 15 -0.23 -30.02 -24.55
C LEU A 15 -0.16 -28.67 -23.83
N ALA A 16 -1.32 -28.03 -23.67
CA ALA A 16 -1.50 -27.03 -22.64
C ALA A 16 -1.35 -27.76 -21.30
N THR A 17 -0.22 -27.53 -20.62
CA THR A 17 -0.09 -27.86 -19.20
C THR A 17 -0.97 -26.89 -18.44
N LEU A 18 -2.23 -27.24 -18.25
CA LEU A 18 -3.03 -26.74 -17.13
C LEU A 18 -2.38 -27.32 -15.87
N GLU A 19 -1.54 -26.53 -15.21
CA GLU A 19 -1.30 -26.76 -13.79
C GLU A 19 -2.63 -26.50 -13.08
N GLU A 20 -3.34 -27.58 -12.76
CA GLU A 20 -4.37 -27.54 -11.74
C GLU A 20 -3.71 -27.00 -10.47
N ALA A 21 -4.05 -25.76 -10.12
CA ALA A 21 -3.81 -25.26 -8.78
C ALA A 21 -4.67 -26.12 -7.84
N ALA A 22 -4.05 -27.11 -7.23
CA ALA A 22 -4.63 -27.85 -6.14
C ALA A 22 -4.89 -26.85 -5.00
N SER A 23 -6.17 -26.47 -4.86
CA SER A 23 -6.65 -25.76 -3.69
C SER A 23 -6.23 -26.57 -2.46
N HIS A 24 -5.39 -26.00 -1.61
CA HIS A 24 -5.21 -26.49 -0.25
C HIS A 24 -6.48 -26.19 0.52
N GLY A 25 -7.48 -27.04 0.29
CA GLY A 25 -8.62 -27.20 1.15
C GLY A 25 -8.14 -27.84 2.45
N ASP A 26 -7.89 -27.00 3.45
CA ASP A 26 -8.05 -27.36 4.84
C ASP A 26 -8.79 -26.22 5.53
N GLN A 27 -10.09 -26.44 5.71
CA GLN A 27 -10.94 -25.72 6.64
C GLN A 27 -11.09 -26.59 7.90
N PRO A 28 -10.34 -26.35 8.98
CA PRO A 28 -10.71 -26.87 10.28
C PRO A 28 -11.50 -25.78 11.01
N LEU A 29 -12.83 -25.82 10.87
CA LEU A 29 -13.73 -25.31 11.90
C LEU A 29 -13.48 -26.13 13.18
N SER A 30 -12.61 -25.61 14.03
CA SER A 30 -12.68 -25.86 15.46
C SER A 30 -12.60 -24.52 16.17
N LYS A 31 -13.56 -24.27 17.05
CA LYS A 31 -13.55 -23.16 17.99
C LYS A 31 -12.31 -23.31 18.88
N ILE A 32 -11.19 -22.73 18.47
CA ILE A 32 -9.96 -22.73 19.24
C ILE A 32 -9.97 -21.48 20.11
N ALA A 33 -9.86 -21.71 21.42
CA ALA A 33 -9.68 -20.66 22.40
C ALA A 33 -8.44 -19.83 22.03
N VAL A 34 -8.64 -18.55 21.74
CA VAL A 34 -7.57 -17.57 21.54
C VAL A 34 -6.82 -17.44 22.88
N GLN A 35 -5.67 -18.09 23.00
CA GLN A 35 -4.82 -17.93 24.18
C GLN A 35 -3.83 -16.80 23.92
N LYS A 36 -4.11 -15.68 24.58
CA LYS A 36 -3.24 -14.56 24.95
C LYS A 36 -1.84 -14.57 24.30
N ALA A 37 -1.55 -13.57 23.49
CA ALA A 37 -0.18 -13.24 23.12
C ALA A 37 0.60 -12.85 24.39
N THR A 38 1.74 -13.52 24.61
CA THR A 38 2.56 -13.35 25.82
C THR A 38 3.99 -13.00 25.45
N PHE A 39 4.64 -12.17 26.27
CA PHE A 39 6.08 -12.00 26.19
C PHE A 39 6.78 -13.26 26.69
N SER A 40 7.65 -13.82 25.85
CA SER A 40 8.55 -14.91 26.21
C SER A 40 9.97 -14.51 25.81
N LEU A 41 10.38 -13.31 26.26
CA LEU A 41 11.69 -12.74 25.96
C LEU A 41 12.77 -13.72 26.38
N ASN A 42 13.63 -14.08 25.45
CA ASN A 42 14.75 -14.97 25.70
C ASN A 42 16.05 -14.19 25.54
N HIS A 43 16.86 -14.12 26.60
CA HIS A 43 18.14 -13.40 26.61
C HIS A 43 19.16 -13.93 25.58
N GLN A 44 18.96 -15.15 25.06
CA GLN A 44 19.78 -15.76 24.01
C GLN A 44 19.21 -15.53 22.60
N ALA A 45 17.95 -15.07 22.49
CA ALA A 45 17.37 -14.68 21.22
C ALA A 45 17.72 -13.22 20.91
N TYR A 46 17.84 -12.91 19.62
CA TYR A 46 18.05 -11.54 19.18
C TYR A 46 17.41 -11.31 17.82
N ILE A 47 17.14 -10.04 17.53
CA ILE A 47 16.83 -9.54 16.20
C ILE A 47 17.58 -8.20 16.02
N LYS A 48 18.32 -8.07 14.93
CA LYS A 48 19.15 -6.92 14.59
C LYS A 48 18.75 -6.44 13.20
N VAL A 49 18.70 -5.13 13.02
CA VAL A 49 18.30 -4.52 11.76
C VAL A 49 19.36 -3.52 11.33
N SER A 50 19.72 -3.54 10.05
CA SER A 50 20.69 -2.64 9.45
C SER A 50 20.30 -2.27 8.02
N PRO A 51 20.41 -1.00 7.61
CA PRO A 51 20.72 0.17 8.45
C PRO A 51 19.55 0.57 9.37
N THR A 52 19.81 1.38 10.40
CA THR A 52 18.77 1.91 11.31
C THR A 52 18.21 3.27 10.89
N VAL A 53 18.88 3.96 9.95
CA VAL A 53 18.41 5.20 9.33
C VAL A 53 18.27 4.98 7.83
N LEU A 54 17.06 5.18 7.32
CA LEU A 54 16.68 4.95 5.92
C LEU A 54 16.53 6.26 5.16
N GLY A 55 16.50 6.23 3.83
CA GLY A 55 16.17 7.43 3.06
C GLY A 55 17.22 8.54 3.11
N LEU A 56 18.49 8.20 3.37
CA LEU A 56 19.56 9.20 3.52
C LEU A 56 19.82 10.03 2.25
N LYS A 57 19.40 9.54 1.07
CA LYS A 57 19.49 10.30 -0.19
C LYS A 57 18.13 10.81 -0.68
N GLY A 58 17.14 10.89 0.22
CA GLY A 58 15.78 11.32 -0.10
C GLY A 58 14.89 10.25 -0.71
N GLN A 59 15.31 8.97 -0.73
CA GLN A 59 14.42 7.88 -1.14
C GLN A 59 13.32 7.62 -0.10
N ASN A 60 12.11 7.37 -0.59
CA ASN A 60 10.92 7.05 0.21
C ASN A 60 10.65 5.54 0.33
N ALA A 61 11.58 4.72 -0.14
CA ALA A 61 11.61 3.29 0.08
C ALA A 61 13.07 2.85 0.21
N ASP A 62 13.37 1.94 1.13
CA ASP A 62 14.73 1.49 1.37
C ASP A 62 14.76 0.04 1.87
N TRP A 63 15.88 -0.64 1.62
CA TRP A 63 16.05 -2.03 2.02
C TRP A 63 16.71 -2.13 3.40
N VAL A 64 16.16 -2.99 4.25
CA VAL A 64 16.77 -3.39 5.52
C VAL A 64 17.16 -4.85 5.51
N THR A 65 18.29 -5.15 6.11
CA THR A 65 18.70 -6.53 6.44
C THR A 65 18.36 -6.80 7.89
N VAL A 66 17.64 -7.89 8.13
CA VAL A 66 17.15 -8.31 9.43
C VAL A 66 17.85 -9.62 9.77
N GLU A 67 18.73 -9.61 10.76
CA GLU A 67 19.41 -10.81 11.25
C GLU A 67 18.81 -11.22 12.60
N PHE A 68 18.46 -12.48 12.75
CA PHE A 68 17.79 -12.95 13.97
C PHE A 68 18.28 -14.32 14.40
N SER A 69 18.12 -14.58 15.69
CA SER A 69 18.41 -15.87 16.32
C SER A 69 17.36 -16.21 17.37
N SER A 70 16.92 -17.47 17.41
CA SER A 70 16.10 -18.06 18.48
C SER A 70 16.81 -19.32 19.00
N PRO A 71 16.94 -19.52 20.33
CA PRO A 71 17.49 -20.75 20.88
C PRO A 71 16.53 -21.94 20.78
N ASN A 72 15.23 -21.68 20.60
CA ASN A 72 14.18 -22.68 20.44
C ASN A 72 13.45 -22.43 19.11
N PRO A 73 14.12 -22.63 17.96
CA PRO A 73 13.53 -22.31 16.67
C PRO A 73 12.40 -23.26 16.31
N SER A 74 11.40 -22.71 15.63
CA SER A 74 10.30 -23.46 15.06
C SER A 74 10.02 -23.01 13.62
N VAL A 75 9.31 -23.86 12.86
CA VAL A 75 8.93 -23.54 11.48
C VAL A 75 7.85 -22.46 11.40
N ASP A 76 7.14 -22.25 12.50
CA ASP A 76 6.10 -21.24 12.65
C ASP A 76 6.59 -19.96 13.34
N ASP A 77 7.90 -19.82 13.57
CA ASP A 77 8.49 -18.56 14.00
C ASP A 77 8.43 -17.55 12.85
N TRP A 78 8.14 -16.29 13.18
CA TRP A 78 7.90 -15.24 12.20
C TRP A 78 8.37 -13.88 12.69
N ILE A 79 8.62 -12.98 11.75
CA ILE A 79 9.08 -11.61 11.99
C ILE A 79 7.95 -10.67 11.61
N GLY A 80 7.47 -9.87 12.56
CA GLY A 80 6.50 -8.80 12.32
C GLY A 80 7.19 -7.44 12.21
N VAL A 81 6.76 -6.62 11.25
CA VAL A 81 7.17 -5.22 11.10
C VAL A 81 6.09 -4.32 11.68
N PHE A 82 6.42 -3.48 12.66
CA PHE A 82 5.45 -2.58 13.31
C PHE A 82 5.84 -1.13 13.08
N SER A 83 4.87 -0.31 12.72
CA SER A 83 4.98 1.15 12.68
C SER A 83 3.67 1.77 13.18
N PRO A 84 3.67 2.48 14.33
CA PRO A 84 4.84 2.93 15.11
C PRO A 84 5.65 1.81 15.77
N SER A 85 6.92 2.09 16.10
CA SER A 85 7.78 1.13 16.80
C SER A 85 7.29 0.74 18.21
N ASN A 86 6.44 1.57 18.83
CA ASN A 86 5.83 1.31 20.12
C ASN A 86 4.51 0.55 19.93
N PHE A 87 4.60 -0.75 19.69
CA PHE A 87 3.46 -1.62 19.40
C PHE A 87 2.97 -2.36 20.67
N SER A 88 1.69 -2.72 20.67
CA SER A 88 1.12 -3.62 21.67
C SER A 88 1.09 -5.06 21.12
N ALA A 89 1.92 -5.92 21.70
CA ALA A 89 1.88 -7.36 21.44
C ALA A 89 0.74 -8.08 22.17
N SER A 90 -0.17 -7.35 22.83
CA SER A 90 -1.31 -7.96 23.53
C SER A 90 -2.25 -8.59 22.52
N SER A 91 -2.97 -9.64 22.94
CA SER A 91 -3.99 -10.23 22.06
C SER A 91 -5.28 -9.43 22.11
N CYS A 92 -5.80 -9.08 20.93
CA CYS A 92 -7.09 -8.45 20.75
C CYS A 92 -7.99 -9.42 19.97
N PRO A 93 -8.98 -10.06 20.62
CA PRO A 93 -9.78 -11.11 20.00
C PRO A 93 -10.63 -10.58 18.85
N ALA A 94 -10.78 -11.39 17.81
CA ALA A 94 -11.69 -11.12 16.70
C ALA A 94 -13.16 -11.25 17.15
N PRO A 95 -14.05 -10.36 16.69
CA PRO A 95 -15.50 -10.55 16.79
C PRO A 95 -15.90 -11.82 16.05
N ALA A 96 -16.86 -12.57 16.60
CA ALA A 96 -17.30 -13.84 16.01
C ALA A 96 -17.96 -13.68 14.63
N ASP A 97 -18.41 -12.48 14.27
CA ASP A 97 -19.20 -12.17 13.08
C ASP A 97 -18.53 -11.17 12.13
N ASN A 98 -17.23 -10.91 12.28
CA ASN A 98 -16.47 -10.05 11.37
C ASN A 98 -15.34 -10.82 10.66
N PRO A 99 -15.52 -11.18 9.37
CA PRO A 99 -14.53 -11.96 8.63
C PRO A 99 -13.24 -11.19 8.34
N TRP A 100 -13.25 -9.86 8.48
CA TRP A 100 -12.12 -8.99 8.15
C TRP A 100 -11.12 -8.82 9.30
N VAL A 101 -11.38 -9.41 10.47
CA VAL A 101 -10.40 -9.48 11.56
C VAL A 101 -9.78 -10.88 11.56
N SER A 102 -8.58 -10.99 10.98
CA SER A 102 -7.87 -12.25 10.83
C SER A 102 -6.58 -12.30 11.66
N PRO A 103 -6.02 -13.49 11.94
CA PRO A 103 -4.71 -13.62 12.58
C PRO A 103 -3.60 -12.94 11.76
N PRO A 104 -2.55 -12.41 12.42
CA PRO A 104 -2.28 -12.49 13.86
C PRO A 104 -3.11 -11.51 14.70
N LEU A 105 -3.81 -12.01 15.72
CA LEU A 105 -4.75 -11.24 16.55
C LEU A 105 -4.05 -10.37 17.62
N LEU A 106 -3.23 -9.42 17.15
CA LEU A 106 -2.49 -8.46 17.97
C LEU A 106 -3.24 -7.14 18.06
N CYS A 107 -3.13 -6.47 19.21
CA CYS A 107 -3.74 -5.14 19.40
C CYS A 107 -3.08 -4.03 18.59
N SER A 108 -1.85 -4.25 18.09
CA SER A 108 -1.26 -3.47 17.02
C SER A 108 -1.07 -4.37 15.82
N ALA A 109 -1.77 -4.12 14.73
CA ALA A 109 -1.54 -4.81 13.47
C ALA A 109 -0.10 -4.55 12.98
N PRO A 110 0.70 -5.59 12.65
CA PRO A 110 1.93 -5.37 11.91
C PRO A 110 1.61 -4.78 10.52
N ILE A 111 2.51 -3.95 10.02
CA ILE A 111 2.48 -3.44 8.64
C ILE A 111 2.55 -4.61 7.66
N LYS A 112 3.44 -5.56 7.95
CA LYS A 112 3.66 -6.82 7.24
C LYS A 112 4.42 -7.79 8.11
N TYR A 113 4.50 -9.05 7.68
CA TYR A 113 5.21 -10.10 8.40
C TYR A 113 5.78 -11.16 7.46
N GLN A 114 6.76 -11.93 7.94
CA GLN A 114 7.32 -13.04 7.17
C GLN A 114 7.83 -14.15 8.09
N TYR A 115 7.71 -15.40 7.65
CA TYR A 115 8.27 -16.55 8.38
C TYR A 115 9.80 -16.48 8.45
N ALA A 116 10.34 -16.89 9.60
CA ALA A 116 11.77 -16.89 9.88
C ALA A 116 12.59 -17.80 8.94
N ASN A 117 11.94 -18.80 8.34
CA ASN A 117 12.56 -19.75 7.42
C ASN A 117 12.46 -19.36 5.94
N TYR A 118 11.80 -18.25 5.58
CA TYR A 118 11.48 -17.89 4.19
C TYR A 118 12.71 -17.85 3.27
N SER A 119 13.72 -17.06 3.63
CA SER A 119 15.01 -16.98 2.93
C SER A 119 16.08 -17.92 3.50
N THR A 120 15.83 -18.49 4.69
CA THR A 120 16.77 -19.34 5.41
C THR A 120 16.11 -20.68 5.77
N PRO A 121 16.00 -21.64 4.83
CA PRO A 121 15.28 -22.90 5.06
C PRO A 121 15.78 -23.72 6.26
N LYS A 122 17.07 -23.58 6.60
CA LYS A 122 17.72 -24.27 7.75
C LYS A 122 17.47 -23.60 9.10
N TYR A 123 16.66 -22.54 9.17
CA TYR A 123 16.37 -21.82 10.41
C TYR A 123 15.91 -22.75 11.55
N LYS A 124 15.06 -23.73 11.24
CA LYS A 124 14.57 -24.72 12.21
C LYS A 124 15.69 -25.50 12.90
N ASP A 125 16.80 -25.73 12.20
CA ASP A 125 17.92 -26.52 12.73
C ASP A 125 18.97 -25.63 13.40
N THR A 126 19.22 -24.45 12.84
CA THR A 126 20.32 -23.56 13.27
C THR A 126 19.90 -22.52 14.30
N GLY A 127 18.60 -22.23 14.36
CA GLY A 127 18.04 -21.12 15.11
C GLY A 127 18.44 -19.75 14.59
N LYS A 128 19.10 -19.64 13.43
CA LYS A 128 19.64 -18.38 12.89
C LYS A 128 19.12 -18.15 11.48
N GLY A 129 18.70 -16.91 11.21
CA GLY A 129 18.17 -16.53 9.90
C GLY A 129 18.44 -15.07 9.56
N SER A 130 18.22 -14.74 8.29
CA SER A 130 18.30 -13.37 7.80
C SER A 130 17.25 -13.08 6.74
N LEU A 131 16.51 -11.98 6.86
CA LEU A 131 15.58 -11.49 5.85
C LEU A 131 16.07 -10.17 5.25
N LYS A 132 15.70 -9.93 3.98
CA LYS A 132 15.78 -8.60 3.37
C LYS A 132 14.38 -8.10 3.15
N LEU A 133 14.05 -6.98 3.76
CA LEU A 133 12.73 -6.37 3.66
C LEU A 133 12.86 -4.97 3.07
N GLN A 134 11.95 -4.61 2.17
CA GLN A 134 11.82 -3.24 1.67
C GLN A 134 10.81 -2.50 2.53
N LEU A 135 11.19 -1.39 3.13
CA LEU A 135 10.28 -0.53 3.89
C LEU A 135 9.97 0.72 3.08
N ILE A 136 8.75 1.23 3.21
CA ILE A 136 8.30 2.49 2.60
C ILE A 136 8.17 3.57 3.68
N ASN A 137 8.40 4.82 3.31
CA ASN A 137 8.25 5.97 4.22
C ASN A 137 6.78 6.35 4.33
N GLN A 138 6.13 5.77 5.33
CA GLN A 138 4.72 6.02 5.65
C GLN A 138 4.57 6.70 7.00
N ARG A 139 5.49 7.63 7.34
CA ARG A 139 5.58 8.33 8.64
C ARG A 139 6.05 7.39 9.77
N SER A 140 6.21 7.97 10.96
CA SER A 140 6.63 7.29 12.19
C SER A 140 7.94 6.48 12.05
N ASP A 141 8.28 5.74 13.11
CA ASP A 141 9.40 4.81 13.14
C ASP A 141 8.92 3.35 13.04
N PHE A 142 9.86 2.43 12.95
CA PHE A 142 9.64 0.99 12.81
C PHE A 142 10.32 0.19 13.92
N SER A 143 9.72 -0.92 14.32
CA SER A 143 10.38 -2.00 15.07
C SER A 143 10.09 -3.34 14.42
N LEU A 144 11.07 -4.24 14.43
CA LEU A 144 10.94 -5.61 13.94
C LEU A 144 10.98 -6.57 15.11
N VAL A 145 10.08 -7.54 15.10
CA VAL A 145 9.81 -8.38 16.26
C VAL A 145 9.81 -9.83 15.82
N LEU A 146 10.63 -10.65 16.49
CA LEU A 146 10.63 -12.09 16.31
C LEU A 146 9.56 -12.70 17.23
N PHE A 147 8.65 -13.47 16.65
CA PHE A 147 7.62 -14.23 17.35
C PHE A 147 7.83 -15.73 17.18
N SER A 148 7.34 -16.49 18.17
CA SER A 148 7.13 -17.94 18.08
C SER A 148 5.66 -18.31 18.27
N GLY A 149 5.30 -19.56 17.98
CA GLY A 149 3.93 -20.08 18.18
C GLY A 149 2.95 -19.73 17.05
N GLY A 150 3.47 -19.36 15.88
CA GLY A 150 2.68 -19.05 14.69
C GLY A 150 1.86 -17.78 14.80
N LEU A 151 1.00 -17.56 13.80
CA LEU A 151 0.11 -16.40 13.74
C LEU A 151 -1.08 -16.53 14.72
N LEU A 152 -1.44 -17.75 15.10
CA LEU A 152 -2.59 -18.01 15.98
C LEU A 152 -2.29 -17.80 17.46
N ASN A 153 -1.06 -18.12 17.92
CA ASN A 153 -0.66 -18.01 19.32
C ASN A 153 0.70 -17.30 19.46
N PRO A 154 0.83 -16.07 18.94
CA PRO A 154 2.13 -15.41 18.81
C PRO A 154 2.72 -15.05 20.17
N LYS A 155 4.01 -15.33 20.36
CA LYS A 155 4.77 -14.97 21.56
C LYS A 155 5.98 -14.15 21.18
N VAL A 156 6.14 -12.96 21.78
CA VAL A 156 7.30 -12.10 21.51
C VAL A 156 8.56 -12.75 22.07
N VAL A 157 9.51 -13.05 21.20
CA VAL A 157 10.80 -13.67 21.53
C VAL A 157 11.91 -12.61 21.62
N ALA A 158 11.97 -11.70 20.66
CA ALA A 158 12.95 -10.61 20.62
C ALA A 158 12.40 -9.39 19.87
N VAL A 159 12.89 -8.20 20.20
CA VAL A 159 12.50 -6.91 19.59
C VAL A 159 13.76 -6.18 19.12
N SER A 160 13.73 -5.60 17.92
CA SER A 160 14.89 -4.92 17.34
C SER A 160 15.08 -3.52 17.91
N ALA A 161 16.25 -2.94 17.64
CA ALA A 161 16.40 -1.49 17.71
C ALA A 161 15.40 -0.81 16.74
N LYS A 162 15.06 0.45 17.05
CA LYS A 162 14.20 1.27 16.19
C LYS A 162 14.89 1.58 14.86
N VAL A 163 14.10 1.62 13.81
CA VAL A 163 14.52 2.02 12.46
C VAL A 163 13.62 3.17 12.01
N ALA A 164 14.17 4.21 11.38
CA ALA A 164 13.37 5.32 10.89
C ALA A 164 13.94 5.87 9.58
N PHE A 165 13.08 6.47 8.76
CA PHE A 165 13.53 7.31 7.66
C PHE A 165 14.17 8.59 8.21
N SER A 166 15.13 9.15 7.48
CA SER A 166 15.82 10.41 7.82
C SER A 166 14.83 11.56 8.04
N ASN A 167 13.76 11.60 7.25
CA ASN A 167 12.59 12.45 7.46
C ASN A 167 11.30 11.61 7.29
N PRO A 168 10.72 11.09 8.39
CA PRO A 168 9.46 10.35 8.31
C PRO A 168 8.28 11.20 7.81
N ASN A 169 8.35 12.53 7.95
CA ASN A 169 7.26 13.43 7.60
C ASN A 169 7.32 13.93 6.15
N ALA A 170 8.29 13.49 5.36
CA ALA A 170 8.50 13.94 3.99
C ALA A 170 7.21 13.85 3.13
N PRO A 171 7.01 14.77 2.17
CA PRO A 171 5.92 14.65 1.20
C PRO A 171 6.19 13.48 0.24
N VAL A 172 5.26 12.53 0.18
CA VAL A 172 5.42 11.26 -0.55
C VAL A 172 4.19 10.90 -1.39
N TYR A 173 4.42 10.03 -2.37
CA TYR A 173 3.42 9.32 -3.17
C TYR A 173 2.37 10.24 -3.82
N PRO A 174 2.77 11.23 -4.64
CA PRO A 174 1.82 12.05 -5.37
C PRO A 174 1.04 11.23 -6.38
N ARG A 175 -0.26 11.53 -6.48
CA ARG A 175 -1.19 10.96 -7.45
C ARG A 175 -1.97 12.08 -8.13
N LEU A 176 -2.00 12.00 -9.45
CA LEU A 176 -2.68 12.94 -10.32
C LEU A 176 -4.12 12.49 -10.52
N ALA A 177 -5.03 13.45 -10.57
CA ALA A 177 -6.39 13.23 -11.05
C ALA A 177 -6.86 14.46 -11.84
N GLN A 178 -7.65 14.24 -12.88
CA GLN A 178 -8.25 15.36 -13.61
C GLN A 178 -9.15 16.18 -12.68
N GLY A 179 -9.07 17.50 -12.83
CA GLY A 179 -9.85 18.45 -12.04
C GLY A 179 -11.29 18.59 -12.53
N LYS A 180 -11.98 19.63 -12.05
CA LYS A 180 -13.40 19.88 -12.40
C LYS A 180 -13.61 20.36 -13.84
N VAL A 181 -12.54 20.84 -14.47
CA VAL A 181 -12.53 21.35 -15.85
C VAL A 181 -11.34 20.76 -16.60
N TRP A 182 -11.41 20.75 -17.93
CA TRP A 182 -10.43 20.07 -18.78
C TRP A 182 -8.99 20.60 -18.63
N ASN A 183 -8.81 21.87 -18.27
CA ASN A 183 -7.51 22.52 -18.09
C ASN A 183 -7.08 22.60 -16.62
N GLU A 184 -7.57 21.69 -15.78
CA GLU A 184 -7.20 21.57 -14.37
C GLU A 184 -6.68 20.14 -14.08
N MET A 185 -5.52 20.07 -13.43
CA MET A 185 -4.96 18.84 -12.88
C MET A 185 -4.85 18.99 -11.37
N THR A 186 -5.19 17.95 -10.64
CA THR A 186 -4.94 17.89 -9.19
C THR A 186 -3.69 17.08 -8.90
N VAL A 187 -2.91 17.52 -7.91
CA VAL A 187 -1.81 16.75 -7.34
C VAL A 187 -2.20 16.49 -5.89
N THR A 188 -2.46 15.23 -5.56
CA THR A 188 -2.76 14.81 -4.18
C THR A 188 -1.57 14.02 -3.63
N TRP A 189 -1.05 14.37 -2.45
CA TRP A 189 0.10 13.70 -1.82
C TRP A 189 -0.11 13.51 -0.32
N THR A 190 0.73 12.69 0.32
CA THR A 190 0.66 12.43 1.77
C THR A 190 1.92 12.98 2.45
N SER A 191 1.80 13.51 3.68
CA SER A 191 2.95 13.89 4.50
C SER A 191 2.67 13.74 6.00
N GLY A 192 3.70 13.94 6.82
CA GLY A 192 3.55 14.02 8.28
C GLY A 192 3.32 15.44 8.81
N TYR A 193 3.22 16.44 7.94
CA TYR A 193 3.10 17.85 8.36
C TYR A 193 1.65 18.32 8.32
N GLY A 194 1.09 18.63 9.49
CA GLY A 194 -0.19 19.32 9.59
C GLY A 194 -0.06 20.80 9.23
N ILE A 195 -1.19 21.46 8.96
CA ILE A 195 -1.21 22.91 8.62
C ILE A 195 -0.73 23.82 9.75
N GLY A 196 -0.67 23.31 10.99
CA GLY A 196 -0.07 24.01 12.13
C GLY A 196 1.46 23.91 12.18
N GLU A 197 2.06 23.00 11.41
CA GLU A 197 3.50 22.77 11.37
C GLU A 197 4.14 23.33 10.10
N ALA A 198 3.45 23.18 8.96
CA ALA A 198 3.93 23.61 7.66
C ALA A 198 2.81 24.08 6.73
N VAL A 199 3.16 24.97 5.80
CA VAL A 199 2.30 25.40 4.68
C VAL A 199 2.57 24.52 3.46
N PRO A 200 1.62 23.66 3.04
CA PRO A 200 1.79 22.79 1.88
C PRO A 200 1.47 23.50 0.56
N PHE A 201 2.26 23.24 -0.47
CA PHE A 201 2.07 23.79 -1.80
C PHE A 201 2.71 22.90 -2.88
N VAL A 202 2.37 23.15 -4.14
CA VAL A 202 3.05 22.57 -5.30
C VAL A 202 3.74 23.69 -6.07
N GLU A 203 5.03 23.51 -6.34
CA GLU A 203 5.72 24.31 -7.35
C GLU A 203 5.68 23.58 -8.68
N TRP A 204 5.29 24.28 -9.75
CA TRP A 204 5.17 23.68 -11.06
C TRP A 204 5.37 24.69 -12.19
N SER A 205 5.73 24.19 -13.37
CA SER A 205 5.90 24.97 -14.59
C SER A 205 5.88 24.08 -15.83
N TRP A 206 5.67 24.68 -17.00
CA TRP A 206 5.99 24.03 -18.27
C TRP A 206 7.47 24.22 -18.60
N LYS A 207 8.00 23.41 -19.52
CA LYS A 207 9.39 23.52 -19.96
C LYS A 207 9.73 24.93 -20.46
N GLY A 208 10.66 25.60 -19.79
CA GLY A 208 11.10 26.98 -20.11
C GLY A 208 10.23 28.09 -19.52
N GLY A 209 9.15 27.75 -18.82
CA GLY A 209 8.34 28.70 -18.04
C GLY A 209 8.94 28.98 -16.66
N LEU A 210 8.55 30.11 -16.07
CA LEU A 210 8.89 30.42 -14.67
C LEU A 210 8.08 29.50 -13.73
N PRO A 211 8.70 28.95 -12.67
CA PRO A 211 7.98 28.23 -11.63
C PRO A 211 6.92 29.09 -10.97
N ILE A 212 5.72 28.53 -10.81
CA ILE A 212 4.62 29.12 -10.04
C ILE A 212 4.24 28.20 -8.88
N HIS A 213 3.66 28.78 -7.82
CA HIS A 213 3.21 28.05 -6.64
C HIS A 213 1.69 28.00 -6.60
N SER A 214 1.15 26.80 -6.40
CA SER A 214 -0.27 26.57 -6.13
C SER A 214 -0.43 26.07 -4.70
N PRO A 215 -1.32 26.66 -3.88
CA PRO A 215 -1.57 26.19 -2.52
C PRO A 215 -2.20 24.80 -2.54
N ALA A 216 -2.18 24.11 -1.40
CA ALA A 216 -2.93 22.88 -1.22
C ALA A 216 -3.92 22.96 -0.05
N GLY A 217 -5.09 22.38 -0.25
CA GLY A 217 -6.00 22.05 0.84
C GLY A 217 -5.50 20.79 1.55
N THR A 218 -5.67 20.72 2.87
CA THR A 218 -5.22 19.58 3.68
C THR A 218 -6.42 18.93 4.36
N LEU A 219 -6.50 17.60 4.25
CA LEU A 219 -7.48 16.75 4.92
C LEU A 219 -6.75 15.68 5.74
N THR A 220 -7.44 15.19 6.77
CA THR A 220 -7.05 14.01 7.54
C THR A 220 -8.32 13.46 8.19
N PHE A 221 -8.21 12.29 8.82
CA PHE A 221 -9.28 11.64 9.58
C PHE A 221 -8.66 10.95 10.79
N ASP A 222 -9.47 10.72 11.81
CA ASP A 222 -9.08 10.01 13.03
C ASP A 222 -9.77 8.64 13.11
N SER A 223 -9.44 7.86 14.15
CA SER A 223 -10.02 6.52 14.33
C SER A 223 -11.55 6.55 14.45
N ASN A 224 -12.10 7.63 15.04
CA ASN A 224 -13.54 7.79 15.24
C ASN A 224 -14.29 8.11 13.95
N SER A 225 -13.57 8.44 12.88
CA SER A 225 -14.15 8.62 11.55
C SER A 225 -14.51 7.28 10.91
N MET A 226 -13.93 6.17 11.39
CA MET A 226 -14.24 4.82 10.90
C MET A 226 -15.56 4.31 11.48
N CYS A 227 -16.27 3.48 10.72
CA CYS A 227 -17.57 2.95 11.12
C CYS A 227 -17.49 1.65 11.95
N GLY A 228 -16.34 0.99 11.99
CA GLY A 228 -16.17 -0.24 12.75
C GLY A 228 -14.80 -0.89 12.61
N GLU A 229 -14.69 -2.14 13.06
CA GLU A 229 -13.44 -2.89 13.07
C GLU A 229 -13.17 -3.67 11.77
N PRO A 230 -11.91 -3.95 11.41
CA PRO A 230 -10.68 -3.55 12.12
C PRO A 230 -10.29 -2.07 12.00
N ALA A 231 -10.90 -1.29 11.10
CA ALA A 231 -10.50 0.09 10.80
C ALA A 231 -10.42 1.02 12.03
N MET A 232 -11.43 0.97 12.90
CA MET A 232 -11.54 1.76 14.12
C MET A 232 -10.68 1.22 15.27
N THR A 233 -10.17 -0.02 15.16
CA THR A 233 -9.55 -0.76 16.27
C THR A 233 -8.13 -1.22 15.94
N VAL A 234 -7.92 -2.51 15.74
CA VAL A 234 -6.58 -3.13 15.62
C VAL A 234 -5.85 -2.75 14.34
N GLY A 235 -6.59 -2.42 13.28
CA GLY A 235 -6.05 -2.02 11.99
C GLY A 235 -5.89 -0.51 11.84
N TRP A 236 -6.29 0.27 12.86
CA TRP A 236 -6.08 1.71 12.88
C TRP A 236 -4.59 2.06 12.79
N ARG A 237 -4.27 2.94 11.85
CA ARG A 237 -2.97 3.59 11.74
C ARG A 237 -3.17 5.02 11.27
N ASP A 238 -2.52 5.96 11.94
CA ASP A 238 -2.59 7.38 11.62
C ASP A 238 -2.21 7.65 10.14
N PRO A 239 -3.08 8.29 9.34
CA PRO A 239 -2.86 8.52 7.91
C PRO A 239 -1.94 9.71 7.63
N GLY A 240 -1.54 10.48 8.65
CA GLY A 240 -0.88 11.76 8.52
C GLY A 240 -1.82 12.79 7.91
N PHE A 241 -1.32 13.53 6.92
CA PHE A 241 -2.06 14.60 6.26
C PHE A 241 -2.04 14.40 4.75
N ILE A 242 -3.22 14.51 4.15
CA ILE A 242 -3.43 14.38 2.72
C ILE A 242 -3.64 15.77 2.15
N HIS A 243 -2.80 16.16 1.20
CA HIS A 243 -2.82 17.49 0.62
C HIS A 243 -3.23 17.40 -0.84
N THR A 244 -4.11 18.29 -1.30
CA THR A 244 -4.49 18.38 -2.71
C THR A 244 -4.28 19.81 -3.21
N SER A 245 -3.42 19.96 -4.23
CA SER A 245 -3.24 21.21 -4.97
C SER A 245 -3.92 21.15 -6.33
N PHE A 246 -4.35 22.32 -6.83
CA PHE A 246 -5.06 22.48 -8.10
C PHE A 246 -4.20 23.30 -9.07
N LEU A 247 -3.71 22.64 -10.12
CA LEU A 247 -2.91 23.22 -11.19
C LEU A 247 -3.85 23.60 -12.33
N LYS A 248 -4.15 24.90 -12.44
CA LYS A 248 -5.18 25.46 -13.33
C LYS A 248 -4.58 26.14 -14.56
N GLU A 249 -5.41 26.45 -15.53
CA GLU A 249 -5.01 27.14 -16.77
C GLU A 249 -3.96 26.37 -17.58
N LEU A 250 -4.08 25.03 -17.57
CA LEU A 250 -3.20 24.15 -18.32
C LEU A 250 -3.36 24.35 -19.83
N TRP A 251 -2.23 24.37 -20.53
CA TRP A 251 -2.22 24.37 -21.98
C TRP A 251 -2.31 22.91 -22.47
N PRO A 252 -3.21 22.62 -23.42
CA PRO A 252 -3.47 21.24 -23.81
C PRO A 252 -2.22 20.60 -24.40
N ASN A 253 -1.95 19.35 -24.03
CA ASN A 253 -0.81 18.56 -24.48
C ASN A 253 0.58 19.06 -24.03
N THR A 254 0.65 20.10 -23.20
CA THR A 254 1.93 20.65 -22.71
C THR A 254 2.51 19.79 -21.59
N LEU A 255 3.83 19.58 -21.61
CA LEU A 255 4.56 18.90 -20.54
C LEU A 255 4.84 19.88 -19.40
N TYR A 256 4.41 19.49 -18.20
CA TYR A 256 4.64 20.20 -16.96
C TYR A 256 5.56 19.40 -16.04
N THR A 257 6.36 20.11 -15.27
CA THR A 257 7.14 19.56 -14.15
C THR A 257 6.59 20.12 -12.85
N TYR A 258 6.62 19.32 -11.79
CA TYR A 258 6.16 19.75 -10.47
C TYR A 258 6.98 19.15 -9.33
N ARG A 259 6.98 19.81 -8.17
CA ARG A 259 7.52 19.30 -6.91
C ARG A 259 6.63 19.68 -5.74
N LEU A 260 6.55 18.79 -4.76
CA LEU A 260 5.77 18.98 -3.54
C LEU A 260 6.62 19.78 -2.55
N GLY A 261 6.04 20.81 -1.96
CA GLY A 261 6.72 21.71 -1.04
C GLY A 261 5.96 21.85 0.27
N HIS A 262 6.72 21.93 1.36
CA HIS A 262 6.24 22.32 2.67
C HIS A 262 7.15 23.42 3.22
N VAL A 263 6.57 24.57 3.57
CA VAL A 263 7.30 25.62 4.31
C VAL A 263 7.02 25.42 5.79
N LEU A 264 8.03 24.98 6.54
CA LEU A 264 7.91 24.80 7.99
C LEU A 264 7.75 26.15 8.69
N SER A 265 7.24 26.10 9.92
CA SER A 265 7.04 27.30 10.76
C SER A 265 8.31 28.12 11.02
N ASP A 266 9.49 27.51 10.89
CA ASP A 266 10.80 28.19 11.01
C ASP A 266 11.32 28.78 9.68
N GLY A 267 10.55 28.66 8.59
CA GLY A 267 10.90 29.13 7.25
C GLY A 267 11.69 28.12 6.41
N THR A 268 12.03 26.94 6.95
CA THR A 268 12.73 25.90 6.20
C THR A 268 11.80 25.25 5.18
N TYR A 269 12.32 25.01 3.98
CA TYR A 269 11.59 24.29 2.94
C TYR A 269 11.94 22.80 2.95
N VAL A 270 10.91 21.96 2.95
CA VAL A 270 11.02 20.53 2.67
C VAL A 270 10.46 20.27 1.27
N TRP A 271 11.24 19.64 0.42
CA TRP A 271 10.90 19.38 -0.97
C TRP A 271 10.88 17.88 -1.26
N SER A 272 9.95 17.45 -2.12
CA SER A 272 10.05 16.16 -2.80
C SER A 272 11.09 16.19 -3.93
N GLN A 273 11.32 15.03 -4.54
CA GLN A 273 11.88 14.97 -5.89
C GLN A 273 10.98 15.67 -6.92
N GLN A 274 11.52 15.92 -8.11
CA GLN A 274 10.76 16.50 -9.22
C GLN A 274 10.02 15.40 -9.99
N TYR A 275 8.77 15.68 -10.35
CA TYR A 275 7.89 14.85 -11.15
C TYR A 275 7.48 15.59 -12.43
N SER A 276 6.79 14.90 -13.34
CA SER A 276 6.28 15.50 -14.56
C SER A 276 5.02 14.83 -15.07
N PHE A 277 4.14 15.60 -15.71
CA PHE A 277 2.94 15.09 -16.38
C PHE A 277 2.66 15.85 -17.67
N LYS A 278 1.91 15.23 -18.58
CA LYS A 278 1.39 15.88 -19.78
C LYS A 278 -0.04 16.34 -19.51
N ALA A 279 -0.32 17.62 -19.73
CA ALA A 279 -1.68 18.14 -19.62
C ALA A 279 -2.62 17.45 -20.63
N PRO A 280 -3.89 17.21 -20.24
CA PRO A 280 -4.86 16.53 -21.10
C PRO A 280 -5.10 17.30 -22.41
N PRO A 281 -5.54 16.60 -23.47
CA PRO A 281 -5.98 17.27 -24.70
C PRO A 281 -7.21 18.14 -24.45
N TYR A 282 -7.45 19.12 -25.33
CA TYR A 282 -8.71 19.86 -25.31
C TYR A 282 -9.89 18.93 -25.63
N PRO A 283 -11.07 19.07 -25.00
CA PRO A 283 -12.24 18.27 -25.34
C PRO A 283 -12.60 18.37 -26.82
N GLY A 284 -12.64 17.22 -27.52
CA GLY A 284 -12.89 17.14 -28.96
C GLY A 284 -11.66 17.27 -29.85
N GLN A 285 -10.45 17.38 -29.29
CA GLN A 285 -9.20 17.39 -30.06
C GLN A 285 -8.97 16.06 -30.79
N ASN A 286 -8.64 16.14 -32.08
CA ASN A 286 -8.28 14.98 -32.89
C ASN A 286 -6.81 14.59 -32.67
N SER A 287 -6.57 13.62 -31.81
CA SER A 287 -5.25 13.03 -31.54
C SER A 287 -5.41 11.58 -31.09
N LEU A 288 -4.35 10.78 -31.18
CA LEU A 288 -4.31 9.47 -30.52
C LEU A 288 -4.40 9.68 -29.00
N GLN A 289 -5.31 8.96 -28.34
CA GLN A 289 -5.58 9.03 -26.90
C GLN A 289 -5.74 7.59 -26.40
N ARG A 290 -5.03 7.23 -25.33
CA ARG A 290 -4.91 5.85 -24.85
C ARG A 290 -5.31 5.78 -23.38
N VAL A 291 -6.38 5.03 -23.14
CA VAL A 291 -7.02 4.89 -21.82
C VAL A 291 -6.85 3.45 -21.37
N VAL A 292 -6.40 3.26 -20.13
CA VAL A 292 -6.38 1.96 -19.46
C VAL A 292 -7.48 1.89 -18.41
N ILE A 293 -8.17 0.76 -18.33
CA ILE A 293 -9.28 0.53 -17.39
C ILE A 293 -9.15 -0.88 -16.79
N PHE A 294 -9.21 -0.98 -15.46
CA PHE A 294 -9.26 -2.25 -14.72
C PHE A 294 -9.89 -2.03 -13.33
N GLY A 295 -10.38 -3.08 -12.70
CA GLY A 295 -10.80 -3.08 -11.29
C GLY A 295 -9.95 -4.06 -10.48
N ASP A 296 -10.14 -4.08 -9.16
CA ASP A 296 -9.77 -5.22 -8.32
C ASP A 296 -8.25 -5.51 -8.30
N MET A 297 -7.41 -4.49 -8.46
CA MET A 297 -5.96 -4.71 -8.57
C MET A 297 -5.36 -5.11 -7.22
N GLY A 298 -5.79 -4.47 -6.14
CA GLY A 298 -5.20 -4.65 -4.81
C GLY A 298 -3.74 -4.21 -4.71
N LYS A 299 -3.07 -4.76 -3.71
CA LYS A 299 -1.64 -4.56 -3.41
C LYS A 299 -0.96 -5.90 -3.16
N ASP A 300 0.36 -5.88 -3.19
CA ASP A 300 1.19 -7.03 -2.77
C ASP A 300 2.63 -6.53 -2.48
N GLU A 301 3.39 -7.29 -1.70
CA GLU A 301 4.72 -6.92 -1.21
C GLU A 301 5.81 -7.35 -2.18
N ALA A 302 6.55 -6.39 -2.75
CA ALA A 302 7.61 -6.66 -3.71
C ALA A 302 8.79 -7.47 -3.14
N ASP A 303 8.95 -7.51 -1.81
CA ASP A 303 9.94 -8.35 -1.12
C ASP A 303 9.41 -9.75 -0.76
N GLY A 304 8.14 -10.04 -1.10
CA GLY A 304 7.45 -11.29 -0.86
C GLY A 304 7.02 -11.51 0.59
N SER A 305 6.98 -10.44 1.40
CA SER A 305 6.36 -10.50 2.74
C SER A 305 4.89 -10.85 2.65
N ASN A 306 4.36 -11.45 3.71
CA ASN A 306 2.94 -11.63 3.91
C ASN A 306 2.39 -10.42 4.70
N GLU A 307 1.08 -10.24 4.69
CA GLU A 307 0.38 -9.15 5.35
C GLU A 307 -1.11 -9.49 5.52
N TYR A 308 -1.90 -8.57 6.05
CA TYR A 308 -3.35 -8.77 6.09
C TYR A 308 -3.94 -8.69 4.68
N ASN A 309 -5.03 -9.43 4.45
CA ASN A 309 -5.75 -9.42 3.18
C ASN A 309 -4.83 -9.67 1.98
N ASP A 310 -3.85 -10.57 2.11
CA ASP A 310 -2.90 -10.94 1.07
C ASP A 310 -3.51 -11.99 0.12
N PHE A 311 -4.37 -11.56 -0.80
CA PHE A 311 -5.03 -12.43 -1.78
C PHE A 311 -5.03 -11.86 -3.21
N GLN A 312 -4.25 -10.81 -3.48
CA GLN A 312 -4.20 -10.13 -4.79
C GLN A 312 -2.89 -10.39 -5.55
N HIS A 313 -2.55 -11.66 -5.76
CA HIS A 313 -1.28 -12.08 -6.39
C HIS A 313 -1.05 -11.54 -7.83
N GLY A 314 -2.07 -10.94 -8.45
CA GLY A 314 -1.96 -10.23 -9.73
C GLY A 314 -1.47 -8.78 -9.63
N ALA A 315 -1.50 -8.17 -8.44
CA ALA A 315 -1.30 -6.73 -8.23
C ALA A 315 0.04 -6.22 -8.79
N LEU A 316 1.15 -6.89 -8.44
CA LEU A 316 2.48 -6.52 -8.91
C LEU A 316 2.64 -6.72 -10.42
N ASN A 317 2.04 -7.76 -10.99
CA ASN A 317 2.11 -8.01 -12.43
C ASN A 317 1.37 -6.93 -13.22
N THR A 318 0.14 -6.58 -12.80
CA THR A 318 -0.62 -5.49 -13.40
C THR A 318 0.15 -4.18 -13.30
N THR A 319 0.59 -3.80 -12.10
CA THR A 319 1.39 -2.60 -11.85
C THR A 319 2.63 -2.55 -12.76
N LYS A 320 3.37 -3.67 -12.86
CA LYS A 320 4.56 -3.77 -13.71
C LYS A 320 4.28 -3.59 -15.19
N GLN A 321 3.19 -4.13 -15.72
CA GLN A 321 2.84 -3.95 -17.14
C GLN A 321 2.46 -2.49 -17.43
N LEU A 322 1.71 -1.85 -16.53
CA LEU A 322 1.35 -0.43 -16.67
C LEU A 322 2.58 0.48 -16.65
N ILE A 323 3.51 0.25 -15.73
CA ILE A 323 4.78 0.99 -15.68
C ILE A 323 5.57 0.78 -16.97
N ARG A 324 5.66 -0.46 -17.47
CA ARG A 324 6.40 -0.79 -18.68
C ARG A 324 5.84 -0.08 -19.91
N ASP A 325 4.52 0.07 -20.00
CA ASP A 325 3.83 0.69 -21.14
C ASP A 325 3.42 2.14 -20.87
N LEU A 326 3.92 2.78 -19.80
CA LEU A 326 3.45 4.09 -19.33
C LEU A 326 3.57 5.21 -20.38
N ASN A 327 4.60 5.17 -21.22
CA ASN A 327 4.75 6.12 -22.34
C ASN A 327 3.61 6.01 -23.38
N ASN A 328 2.88 4.90 -23.35
CA ASN A 328 1.72 4.61 -24.17
C ASN A 328 0.38 4.73 -23.46
N ILE A 329 0.36 5.26 -22.23
CA ILE A 329 -0.85 5.44 -21.44
C ILE A 329 -1.01 6.94 -21.18
N ASP A 330 -2.18 7.49 -21.48
CA ASP A 330 -2.45 8.92 -21.25
C ASP A 330 -3.29 9.13 -19.96
N ILE A 331 -4.04 8.12 -19.52
CA ILE A 331 -4.88 8.13 -18.31
C ILE A 331 -5.24 6.69 -17.90
N VAL A 332 -5.38 6.48 -16.58
CA VAL A 332 -5.81 5.20 -15.98
C VAL A 332 -7.11 5.39 -15.22
N PHE A 333 -8.01 4.42 -15.34
CA PHE A 333 -9.20 4.28 -14.50
C PHE A 333 -9.12 2.95 -13.73
N HIS A 334 -9.04 3.04 -12.40
CA HIS A 334 -9.16 1.92 -11.48
C HIS A 334 -10.58 1.89 -10.91
N ILE A 335 -11.43 1.02 -11.44
CA ILE A 335 -12.88 1.07 -11.26
C ILE A 335 -13.39 0.30 -10.02
N GLY A 336 -12.80 0.59 -8.85
CA GLY A 336 -13.20 0.02 -7.56
C GLY A 336 -12.30 -1.13 -7.10
N ASP A 337 -12.43 -1.47 -5.82
CA ASP A 337 -11.67 -2.50 -5.12
C ASP A 337 -10.16 -2.25 -5.21
N ILE A 338 -9.77 -1.16 -4.56
CA ILE A 338 -8.52 -0.46 -4.81
C ILE A 338 -7.34 -1.23 -4.22
N CYS A 339 -7.32 -1.40 -2.89
CA CYS A 339 -6.20 -1.96 -2.16
C CYS A 339 -6.57 -3.12 -1.24
N TYR A 340 -7.86 -3.41 -1.05
CA TYR A 340 -8.33 -4.43 -0.10
C TYR A 340 -7.75 -4.28 1.31
N ALA A 341 -7.48 -3.03 1.74
CA ALA A 341 -7.05 -2.76 3.10
C ALA A 341 -8.06 -3.29 4.12
N ASN A 342 -9.35 -3.14 3.81
CA ASN A 342 -10.49 -3.62 4.59
C ASN A 342 -10.28 -3.39 6.09
N GLY A 343 -9.87 -2.17 6.43
CA GLY A 343 -9.63 -1.71 7.79
C GLY A 343 -8.23 -1.93 8.37
N TYR A 344 -7.27 -2.47 7.61
CA TYR A 344 -5.84 -2.41 7.95
C TYR A 344 -5.17 -1.24 7.24
N LEU A 345 -5.30 -0.05 7.84
CA LEU A 345 -5.09 1.24 7.18
C LEU A 345 -3.65 1.47 6.67
N SER A 346 -2.65 0.75 7.19
CA SER A 346 -1.27 0.84 6.69
C SER A 346 -1.13 0.54 5.20
N GLN A 347 -2.05 -0.25 4.66
CA GLN A 347 -2.04 -0.73 3.28
C GLN A 347 -2.46 0.35 2.27
N TRP A 348 -3.09 1.44 2.72
CA TRP A 348 -3.36 2.58 1.85
C TRP A 348 -2.09 3.34 1.45
N ASP A 349 -1.14 3.54 2.38
CA ASP A 349 0.17 4.11 2.02
C ASP A 349 0.93 3.16 1.09
N GLN A 350 0.90 1.84 1.38
CA GLN A 350 1.49 0.81 0.53
C GLN A 350 0.94 0.87 -0.90
N PHE A 351 -0.38 0.96 -1.06
CA PHE A 351 -0.99 1.09 -2.36
C PHE A 351 -0.58 2.38 -3.08
N THR A 352 -0.62 3.53 -2.39
CA THR A 352 -0.19 4.80 -3.01
C THR A 352 1.29 4.77 -3.43
N ALA A 353 2.15 4.08 -2.69
CA ALA A 353 3.54 3.85 -3.06
C ALA A 353 3.66 2.89 -4.26
N GLN A 354 2.88 1.81 -4.30
CA GLN A 354 2.86 0.84 -5.40
C GLN A 354 2.49 1.51 -6.73
N VAL A 355 1.51 2.41 -6.72
CA VAL A 355 1.05 3.10 -7.94
C VAL A 355 1.74 4.43 -8.22
N GLU A 356 2.58 4.95 -7.31
CA GLU A 356 3.32 6.23 -7.50
C GLU A 356 3.99 6.33 -8.88
N PRO A 357 4.70 5.30 -9.40
CA PRO A 357 5.36 5.41 -10.69
C PRO A 357 4.39 5.67 -11.87
N ILE A 358 3.11 5.32 -11.72
CA ILE A 358 2.04 5.55 -12.70
C ILE A 358 1.35 6.87 -12.37
N ALA A 359 0.79 6.96 -11.15
CA ALA A 359 -0.11 8.01 -10.72
C ALA A 359 0.57 9.37 -10.56
N SER A 360 1.89 9.42 -10.37
CA SER A 360 2.64 10.67 -10.36
C SER A 360 2.90 11.26 -11.76
N THR A 361 2.63 10.49 -12.81
CA THR A 361 2.94 10.84 -14.22
C THR A 361 1.68 11.02 -15.08
N VAL A 362 0.69 10.14 -14.92
CA VAL A 362 -0.60 10.20 -15.62
C VAL A 362 -1.74 10.25 -14.61
N PRO A 363 -2.91 10.83 -14.95
CA PRO A 363 -4.05 10.82 -14.06
C PRO A 363 -4.47 9.38 -13.74
N TYR A 364 -4.63 9.08 -12.45
CA TYR A 364 -5.08 7.80 -11.93
C TYR A 364 -6.45 8.01 -11.29
N MET A 365 -7.49 7.84 -12.09
CA MET A 365 -8.86 8.05 -11.69
C MET A 365 -9.37 6.79 -10.99
N ILE A 366 -10.10 6.95 -9.89
CA ILE A 366 -10.69 5.82 -9.16
C ILE A 366 -12.22 5.86 -9.20
N ALA A 367 -12.84 4.69 -9.03
CA ALA A 367 -14.21 4.56 -8.55
C ALA A 367 -14.22 3.84 -7.20
N SER A 368 -15.33 3.89 -6.46
CA SER A 368 -15.50 3.15 -5.20
C SER A 368 -16.10 1.77 -5.47
N GLY A 369 -15.48 0.72 -4.93
CA GLY A 369 -16.03 -0.63 -4.85
C GLY A 369 -16.70 -0.91 -3.51
N ASN A 370 -17.10 -2.17 -3.30
CA ASN A 370 -17.65 -2.62 -2.02
C ASN A 370 -16.57 -2.63 -0.93
N HIS A 371 -15.32 -2.96 -1.28
CA HIS A 371 -14.20 -2.96 -0.34
C HIS A 371 -13.77 -1.56 0.13
N GLU A 372 -14.18 -0.51 -0.58
CA GLU A 372 -14.00 0.85 -0.08
C GLU A 372 -15.17 1.29 0.81
N ARG A 373 -16.41 0.88 0.48
CA ARG A 373 -17.61 1.56 0.99
C ARG A 373 -18.51 0.74 1.89
N ASP A 374 -18.65 -0.56 1.70
CA ASP A 374 -19.75 -1.30 2.30
C ASP A 374 -19.56 -1.52 3.80
N TRP A 375 -20.53 -1.03 4.57
CA TRP A 375 -20.63 -1.25 6.00
C TRP A 375 -22.09 -1.15 6.48
N PRO A 376 -22.61 -2.06 7.31
CA PRO A 376 -24.00 -2.01 7.75
C PRO A 376 -24.31 -0.70 8.49
N GLY A 377 -25.45 -0.08 8.18
CA GLY A 377 -25.90 1.15 8.84
C GLY A 377 -25.14 2.43 8.46
N SER A 378 -24.20 2.36 7.50
CA SER A 378 -23.42 3.51 7.03
C SER A 378 -24.07 4.30 5.87
N GLY A 379 -25.22 3.84 5.37
CA GLY A 379 -25.89 4.43 4.20
C GLY A 379 -25.42 3.90 2.84
N SER A 380 -24.54 2.88 2.81
CA SER A 380 -24.27 2.10 1.59
C SER A 380 -25.53 1.34 1.14
N PHE A 381 -25.69 1.16 -0.18
CA PHE A 381 -26.79 0.35 -0.72
C PHE A 381 -26.64 -1.13 -0.35
N TYR A 382 -25.40 -1.63 -0.41
CA TYR A 382 -25.04 -2.97 0.05
C TYR A 382 -24.64 -2.90 1.53
N GLY A 383 -25.28 -3.73 2.35
CA GLY A 383 -25.05 -3.81 3.80
C GLY A 383 -24.04 -4.87 4.20
N THR A 384 -23.05 -5.19 3.35
CA THR A 384 -21.96 -6.11 3.70
C THR A 384 -20.94 -5.41 4.61
N LYS A 385 -19.95 -6.14 5.11
CA LYS A 385 -18.87 -5.60 5.95
C LYS A 385 -17.57 -5.39 5.15
N ASP A 386 -17.61 -5.42 3.83
CA ASP A 386 -16.43 -5.62 2.96
C ASP A 386 -15.35 -4.56 3.13
N SER A 387 -15.74 -3.33 3.50
CA SER A 387 -14.79 -2.27 3.82
C SER A 387 -14.01 -2.44 5.12
N GLY A 388 -14.34 -3.45 5.94
CA GLY A 388 -13.71 -3.65 7.26
C GLY A 388 -13.83 -2.43 8.18
N GLY A 389 -14.90 -1.66 8.03
CA GLY A 389 -15.20 -0.49 8.84
C GLY A 389 -14.68 0.84 8.28
N GLU A 390 -14.01 0.84 7.12
CA GLU A 390 -13.54 2.09 6.49
C GLU A 390 -14.69 2.97 5.97
N CYS A 391 -15.78 2.33 5.51
CA CYS A 391 -17.02 2.98 5.08
C CYS A 391 -16.86 4.18 4.13
N GLY A 392 -15.86 4.13 3.25
CA GLY A 392 -15.58 5.11 2.20
C GLY A 392 -14.54 6.17 2.58
N VAL A 393 -14.25 6.36 3.87
CA VAL A 393 -13.47 7.51 4.38
C VAL A 393 -12.07 7.57 3.76
N LEU A 394 -11.41 6.41 3.61
CA LEU A 394 -10.06 6.37 3.05
C LEU A 394 -10.07 6.60 1.54
N ALA A 395 -10.94 5.93 0.80
CA ALA A 395 -11.04 6.12 -0.66
C ALA A 395 -11.34 7.57 -1.03
N GLU A 396 -12.30 8.21 -0.33
CA GLU A 396 -12.69 9.59 -0.59
C GLU A 396 -11.64 10.62 -0.18
N THR A 397 -10.73 10.27 0.74
CA THR A 397 -9.70 11.20 1.25
C THR A 397 -8.37 11.02 0.53
N MET A 398 -7.89 9.77 0.41
CA MET A 398 -6.57 9.43 -0.14
C MET A 398 -6.45 9.77 -1.62
N PHE A 399 -7.56 9.70 -2.35
CA PHE A 399 -7.66 10.05 -3.77
C PHE A 399 -8.62 11.22 -3.99
N TYR A 400 -8.26 12.09 -4.93
CA TYR A 400 -9.16 13.13 -5.42
C TYR A 400 -9.87 12.65 -6.68
N ILE A 401 -11.16 12.95 -6.77
CA ILE A 401 -11.94 12.84 -7.99
C ILE A 401 -12.83 14.09 -8.14
N PRO A 402 -13.17 14.51 -9.36
CA PRO A 402 -13.96 15.73 -9.60
C PRO A 402 -15.47 15.53 -9.36
N ALA A 403 -15.86 14.80 -8.31
CA ALA A 403 -17.25 14.63 -7.91
C ALA A 403 -17.80 15.90 -7.23
N GLU A 404 -19.10 16.16 -7.37
CA GLU A 404 -19.79 17.22 -6.62
C GLU A 404 -19.76 16.94 -5.12
N ASN A 405 -20.02 15.68 -4.74
CA ASN A 405 -19.92 15.19 -3.38
C ASN A 405 -19.03 13.94 -3.34
N ARG A 406 -17.82 14.09 -2.78
CA ARG A 406 -16.85 12.99 -2.63
C ARG A 406 -17.27 11.93 -1.62
N ALA A 407 -18.31 12.13 -0.82
CA ALA A 407 -18.83 11.09 0.08
C ALA A 407 -19.86 10.15 -0.59
N LYS A 408 -20.15 10.35 -1.88
CA LYS A 408 -21.20 9.64 -2.61
C LYS A 408 -20.76 9.17 -4.01
N PHE A 409 -19.46 9.00 -4.24
CA PHE A 409 -18.95 8.67 -5.58
C PHE A 409 -18.94 7.19 -5.90
#